data_AF-A0A6G2DE96-F1
#
_entry.id   AF-A0A6G2DE96-F1
#
_cell.length_a   1.000
_cell.length_b   1.000
_cell.length_c   1.000
_cell.angle_alpha   90.00
_cell.angle_beta   90.00
_cell.angle_gamma   90.00
#
_symmetry.space_group_name_H-M   'P 1'
#
loop_
_entity.id
_entity.type
_entity.pdbx_description
1 polymer ?
#
loop_
_entity_poly.entity_id
_entity_poly.type
_entity_poly.pdbx_seq_one_letter_code
_entity_poly.pdbx_strand_id
1 'polypeptide(L)'
;MVVKTVVEAQDIFDKAWEGFKGVDWKEKASVSRFVQANYTPYDGDESFLAGPTERSLHIKKIVEETKAHYEETRFPMDTRPTSIADI
;
A
#
# COMPACT_ATOMS: atom_id res chain seq x y z
N MET A 1 -7.78 29.48 -9.92
CA MET A 1 -7.90 28.28 -9.06
C MET A 1 -6.97 27.14 -9.46
N VAL A 2 -6.76 26.86 -10.76
CA VAL A 2 -5.88 25.77 -11.24
C VAL A 2 -4.41 25.89 -10.78
N VAL A 3 -3.86 27.12 -10.72
CA VAL A 3 -2.46 27.33 -10.31
C VAL A 3 -2.21 26.98 -8.84
N LYS A 4 -3.19 27.25 -7.96
CA LYS A 4 -3.07 26.95 -6.52
C LYS A 4 -3.03 25.44 -6.27
N THR A 5 -3.90 24.69 -6.95
CA THR A 5 -3.98 23.23 -6.80
C THR A 5 -2.74 22.50 -7.32
N VAL A 6 -2.09 23.01 -8.37
CA VAL A 6 -0.86 22.42 -8.91
C VAL A 6 0.33 22.66 -7.97
N VAL A 7 0.42 23.86 -7.37
CA VAL A 7 1.48 24.17 -6.39
C VAL A 7 1.31 23.36 -5.10
N GLU A 8 0.07 23.17 -4.62
CA GLU A 8 -0.21 22.31 -3.46
C GLU A 8 0.15 20.84 -3.72
N ALA A 9 -0.16 20.32 -4.91
CA ALA A 9 0.22 18.95 -5.27
C ALA A 9 1.75 18.77 -5.37
N GLN A 10 2.46 19.78 -5.91
CA GLN A 10 3.90 19.73 -6.03
C GLN A 10 4.59 19.69 -4.66
N ASP A 11 4.13 20.50 -3.70
CA ASP A 11 4.66 20.50 -2.32
C ASP A 11 4.45 19.13 -1.62
N ILE A 12 3.29 18.49 -1.85
CA ILE A 12 3.01 17.15 -1.33
C ILE A 12 4.04 16.14 -1.85
N PHE A 13 4.34 16.17 -3.16
CA PHE A 13 5.30 15.24 -3.76
C PHE A 13 6.74 15.53 -3.36
N ASP A 14 7.14 16.81 -3.30
CA ASP A 14 8.49 17.18 -2.88
C ASP A 14 8.77 16.75 -1.44
N LYS A 15 7.78 16.93 -0.55
CA LYS A 15 7.85 16.43 0.82
C LYS A 15 7.85 14.91 0.91
N ALA A 16 6.99 14.23 0.15
CA ALA A 16 6.92 12.77 0.14
C ALA A 16 8.19 12.13 -0.45
N TRP A 17 8.91 12.84 -1.32
CA TRP A 17 10.11 12.36 -2.01
C TRP A 17 11.42 12.85 -1.42
N GLU A 18 11.38 13.55 -0.30
CA GLU A 18 12.56 14.03 0.41
C GLU A 18 13.51 12.87 0.75
N GLY A 19 14.79 13.02 0.43
CA GLY A 19 15.82 12.02 0.71
C GLY A 19 15.95 10.88 -0.32
N PHE A 20 14.99 10.72 -1.26
CA PHE A 20 15.16 9.78 -2.36
C PHE A 20 16.13 10.29 -3.44
N LYS A 21 16.98 9.38 -3.92
CA LYS A 21 17.98 9.58 -4.97
C LYS A 21 17.35 9.44 -6.36
N GLY A 22 17.93 10.16 -7.32
CA GLY A 22 17.51 10.18 -8.72
C GLY A 22 16.27 11.03 -8.98
N VAL A 23 16.16 11.53 -10.22
CA VAL A 23 15.02 12.38 -10.66
C VAL A 23 14.30 11.80 -11.87
N ASP A 24 14.97 10.98 -12.67
CA ASP A 24 14.45 10.41 -13.91
C ASP A 24 13.25 9.47 -13.69
N TRP A 25 13.15 8.82 -12.53
CA TRP A 25 11.96 8.02 -12.18
C TRP A 25 10.70 8.88 -11.97
N LYS A 26 10.84 10.15 -11.57
CA LYS A 26 9.73 11.11 -11.44
C LYS A 26 9.20 11.49 -12.82
N GLU A 27 10.11 11.83 -13.74
CA GLU A 27 9.77 12.27 -15.10
C GLU A 27 9.20 11.15 -15.97
N LYS A 28 9.71 9.93 -15.81
CA LYS A 28 9.31 8.75 -16.60
C LYS A 28 8.22 7.91 -15.95
N ALA A 29 7.72 8.31 -14.77
CA ALA A 29 6.78 7.54 -13.96
C ALA A 29 7.18 6.06 -13.84
N SER A 30 8.45 5.80 -13.47
CA SER A 30 9.04 4.46 -13.50
C SER A 30 9.39 3.93 -12.10
N VAL A 31 8.58 2.99 -11.61
CA VAL A 31 8.82 2.31 -10.32
C VAL A 31 10.14 1.54 -10.32
N SER A 32 10.51 0.89 -11.43
CA SER A 32 11.77 0.13 -11.52
C SER A 32 13.00 1.02 -11.31
N ARG A 33 13.02 2.21 -11.93
CA ARG A 33 14.12 3.18 -11.79
C ARG A 33 14.17 3.78 -10.38
N PHE A 34 13.01 4.00 -9.75
CA PHE A 34 12.93 4.42 -8.35
C PHE A 34 13.58 3.40 -7.43
N VAL A 35 13.20 2.12 -7.54
CA VAL A 35 13.74 1.04 -6.71
C VAL A 35 15.24 0.93 -6.91
N GLN A 36 15.72 0.87 -8.16
CA GLN A 36 17.15 0.75 -8.45
C GLN A 36 18.00 1.89 -7.85
N ALA A 37 17.48 3.12 -7.82
CA ALA A 37 18.20 4.27 -7.28
C ALA A 37 18.18 4.35 -5.74
N ASN A 38 17.23 3.70 -5.07
CA ASN A 38 16.92 3.94 -3.65
C ASN A 38 16.98 2.71 -2.75
N TYR A 39 17.01 1.50 -3.30
CA TYR A 39 17.09 0.30 -2.47
C TYR A 39 18.47 0.17 -1.83
N THR A 40 18.48 -0.31 -0.59
CA THR A 40 19.70 -0.73 0.10
C THR A 40 19.66 -2.25 0.17
N PRO A 41 20.56 -2.96 -0.52
CA PRO A 41 20.69 -4.40 -0.37
C PRO A 41 20.91 -4.75 1.12
N TYR A 42 20.27 -5.81 1.59
CA TYR A 42 20.44 -6.32 2.94
C TYR A 42 20.85 -7.79 2.87
N ASP A 43 22.12 -8.05 3.16
CA ASP A 43 22.73 -9.39 3.18
C ASP A 43 22.88 -9.96 4.60
N GLY A 44 22.21 -9.35 5.59
CA GLY A 44 22.19 -9.80 6.98
C GLY A 44 21.19 -10.94 7.23
N ASP A 45 20.89 -11.21 8.50
CA ASP A 45 19.98 -12.29 8.92
C ASP A 45 18.65 -11.75 9.50
N GLU A 46 17.85 -12.65 10.04
CA GLU A 46 16.53 -12.35 10.60
C GLU A 46 16.56 -11.72 12.01
N SER A 47 17.74 -11.45 12.58
CA SER A 47 17.88 -10.97 13.96
C SER A 47 17.24 -9.59 14.22
N PHE A 48 17.04 -8.77 13.19
CA PHE A 48 16.38 -7.47 13.32
C PHE A 48 14.85 -7.54 13.33
N LEU A 49 14.27 -8.71 13.02
CA LEU A 49 12.82 -8.85 12.89
C LEU A 49 12.12 -8.58 14.23
N ALA A 50 11.17 -7.65 14.19
CA ALA A 50 10.29 -7.39 15.32
C ALA A 50 9.04 -8.28 15.25
N GLY A 51 8.54 -8.71 16.42
CA GLY A 51 7.29 -9.44 16.53
C GLY A 51 6.05 -8.59 16.17
N PRO A 52 4.88 -9.23 16.01
CA PRO A 52 3.64 -8.52 15.71
C PRO A 52 3.20 -7.65 16.90
N THR A 53 2.55 -6.53 16.59
CA THR A 53 1.93 -5.67 17.61
C THR A 53 0.59 -6.23 18.08
N GLU A 54 0.13 -5.82 19.27
CA GLU A 54 -1.19 -6.20 19.80
C GLU A 54 -2.33 -5.86 18.84
N ARG A 55 -2.28 -4.68 18.21
CA ARG A 55 -3.25 -4.27 17.19
C ARG A 55 -3.29 -5.25 16.01
N SER A 56 -2.11 -5.72 15.57
CA SER A 56 -2.02 -6.67 14.46
C SER A 56 -2.58 -8.04 14.85
N LEU A 57 -2.28 -8.51 16.06
CA LEU A 57 -2.83 -9.77 16.61
C LEU A 57 -4.35 -9.70 16.76
N HIS A 58 -4.89 -8.56 17.21
CA HIS A 58 -6.33 -8.35 17.32
C HIS A 58 -7.03 -8.42 15.96
N ILE A 59 -6.50 -7.74 14.95
CA ILE A 59 -7.05 -7.79 13.58
C ILE A 59 -6.96 -9.21 13.03
N LYS A 60 -5.83 -9.89 13.22
CA LYS A 60 -5.64 -11.28 12.80
C LYS A 60 -6.72 -12.20 13.40
N LYS A 61 -7.02 -12.05 14.70
CA LYS A 61 -8.08 -12.81 15.37
C LYS A 61 -9.45 -12.60 14.71
N ILE A 62 -9.83 -11.35 14.43
CA ILE A 62 -11.11 -11.04 13.75
C ILE A 62 -11.17 -11.72 12.39
N VAL A 63 -10.08 -11.67 11.61
CA VAL A 63 -10.00 -12.30 10.29
C VAL A 63 -10.15 -13.82 10.41
N GLU A 64 -9.49 -14.45 11.37
CA GLU A 64 -9.55 -15.90 11.59
C GLU A 64 -10.95 -16.36 12.02
N GLU A 65 -11.59 -15.65 12.96
CA GLU A 65 -12.96 -15.93 13.41
C GLU A 65 -13.98 -15.76 12.27
N THR A 66 -13.85 -14.67 11.50
CA THR A 66 -14.71 -14.38 10.36
C THR A 66 -14.55 -15.44 9.27
N LYS A 67 -13.32 -15.85 8.98
CA LYS A 67 -13.02 -16.92 8.03
C LYS A 67 -13.65 -18.24 8.49
N ALA A 68 -13.45 -18.64 9.74
CA ALA A 68 -14.01 -19.88 10.29
C ALA A 68 -15.56 -19.90 10.19
N HIS A 69 -16.19 -18.78 10.53
CA HIS A 69 -17.64 -18.63 10.39
C HIS A 69 -18.11 -18.86 8.95
N TYR A 70 -17.42 -18.30 7.96
CA TYR A 70 -17.80 -18.46 6.54
C TYR A 70 -17.40 -19.80 5.93
N GLU A 71 -16.42 -20.50 6.48
CA GLU A 71 -16.14 -21.89 6.11
C GLU A 71 -17.30 -22.81 6.53
N GLU A 72 -17.94 -22.54 7.67
CA GLU A 72 -19.12 -23.26 8.14
C GLU A 72 -20.41 -22.86 7.40
N THR A 73 -20.65 -21.55 7.26
CA THR A 73 -21.94 -21.01 6.80
C THR A 73 -21.99 -20.65 5.32
N ARG A 74 -20.83 -20.65 4.63
CA ARG A 74 -20.55 -20.09 3.30
C ARG A 74 -20.42 -18.56 3.32
N PHE A 75 -19.47 -18.03 2.54
CA PHE A 75 -19.33 -16.59 2.33
C PHE A 75 -20.67 -15.99 1.86
N PRO A 76 -21.03 -14.79 2.34
CA PRO A 76 -22.17 -14.07 1.82
C PRO A 76 -21.90 -13.81 0.34
N MET A 77 -22.65 -14.51 -0.53
CA MET A 77 -22.68 -14.15 -1.95
C MET A 77 -23.32 -12.77 -2.03
N ASP A 78 -22.55 -11.77 -2.43
CA ASP A 78 -23.13 -10.49 -2.80
C ASP A 78 -23.95 -10.71 -4.09
N THR A 79 -25.26 -10.89 -3.94
CA THR A 79 -26.19 -11.09 -5.06
C THR A 79 -26.64 -9.77 -5.67
N ARG A 80 -26.11 -8.63 -5.22
CA ARG A 80 -26.42 -7.34 -5.81
C ARG A 80 -25.72 -7.25 -7.18
N PRO A 81 -26.39 -6.76 -8.23
CA PRO A 81 -25.72 -6.42 -9.48
C PRO A 81 -24.73 -5.29 -9.18
N THR A 82 -23.45 -5.62 -9.03
CA THR A 82 -22.40 -4.69 -8.62
C THR A 82 -21.32 -4.59 -9.69
N SER A 83 -21.74 -4.43 -10.94
CA SER A 83 -20.93 -3.79 -11.95
C SER A 83 -21.70 -2.62 -12.54
N ILE A 84 -21.12 -1.43 -12.42
CA ILE A 84 -21.55 -0.23 -13.16
C ILE A 84 -21.36 -0.40 -14.68
N ALA A 85 -20.77 -1.51 -15.15
CA ALA A 85 -20.63 -1.79 -16.57
C ALA A 85 -21.95 -1.99 -17.34
N ASP A 86 -23.10 -2.04 -16.64
CA ASP A 86 -24.44 -2.18 -17.24
C ASP A 86 -25.31 -0.89 -17.14
N ILE A 87 -24.71 0.30 -16.96
CA ILE A 87 -25.39 1.61 -17.15
C ILE A 87 -24.70 2.40 -18.27
#